data_AF-A0A1J0R900-F1
#
_entry.id   AF-A0A1J0R900-F1
#
_cell.length_a   1.000
_cell.length_b   1.000
_cell.length_c   1.000
_cell.angle_alpha   90.00
_cell.angle_beta   90.00
_cell.angle_gamma   90.00
#
_symmetry.space_group_name_H-M   'P 1'
#
loop_
_entity.id
_entity.type
_entity.pdbx_description
1 polymer ?
#
loop_
_entity_poly.entity_id
_entity_poly.type
_entity_poly.pdbx_seq_one_letter_code
_entity_poly.pdbx_strand_id
1 'polypeptide(L)'
;MLQPLAEAAAATYSELQSQLTSRQAITKEKLRQKLATAAYGEGVKQLSDLNDDTLTDGTASATSRASYCGQTTPTETKKTTIAGLLYCICAGESGDSTGNFKPCTNEQSGAKSAKEAMTDAATDLKALAGLFPAAPTAELVNPNDILKPLAAFMGKAKAKDKYVVFGTLTATGCSGSATSGLCVIYKTQTKEDAQTLQQAKWRTNLVDTAAMLTKQAAQAREIKRLTQKLENLKKQAFNLKPQLELWKKLTAVLMAAAPKDPTQSTPKPSKQRGNAKR
;
A
#
# COMPACT_ATOMS: atom_id res chain seq x y z
N MET A 1 -28.44 29.78 14.23
CA MET A 1 -27.72 29.60 12.93
C MET A 1 -26.26 29.19 13.09
N LEU A 2 -25.50 29.66 14.08
CA LEU A 2 -24.10 29.22 14.27
C LEU A 2 -23.95 27.80 14.83
N GLN A 3 -24.88 27.37 15.69
CA GLN A 3 -24.87 26.03 16.29
C GLN A 3 -24.80 24.88 15.27
N PRO A 4 -25.65 24.79 14.23
CA PRO A 4 -25.56 23.70 13.24
C PRO A 4 -24.24 23.71 12.45
N LEU A 5 -23.64 24.89 12.22
CA LEU A 5 -22.31 24.98 11.59
C LEU A 5 -21.20 24.49 12.52
N ALA A 6 -21.29 24.80 13.81
CA ALA A 6 -20.34 24.34 14.81
C ALA A 6 -20.42 22.81 14.98
N GLU A 7 -21.63 22.24 15.03
CA GLU A 7 -21.85 20.79 15.10
C GLU A 7 -21.29 20.08 13.85
N ALA A 8 -21.56 20.61 12.65
CA ALA A 8 -21.02 20.08 11.39
C ALA A 8 -19.49 20.17 11.33
N ALA A 9 -18.90 21.24 11.87
CA ALA A 9 -17.45 21.41 11.94
C ALA A 9 -16.82 20.43 12.93
N ALA A 10 -17.41 20.24 14.11
CA ALA A 10 -16.95 19.29 15.11
C ALA A 10 -16.97 17.85 14.57
N ALA A 11 -18.06 17.44 13.92
CA ALA A 11 -18.16 16.12 13.29
C ALA A 11 -17.10 15.93 12.18
N THR A 12 -16.93 16.93 11.31
CA THR A 12 -15.94 16.87 10.23
C THR A 12 -14.50 16.83 10.77
N TYR A 13 -14.23 17.55 11.86
CA TYR A 13 -12.91 17.55 12.52
C TYR A 13 -12.62 16.20 13.20
N SER A 14 -13.60 15.61 13.88
CA SER A 14 -13.48 14.27 14.47
C SER A 14 -13.17 13.21 13.40
N GLU A 15 -13.87 13.26 12.26
CA GLU A 15 -13.61 12.38 11.14
C GLU A 15 -12.20 12.60 10.56
N LEU A 16 -11.76 13.87 10.42
CA LEU A 16 -10.41 14.20 9.98
C LEU A 16 -9.34 13.62 10.93
N GLN A 17 -9.53 13.72 12.25
CA GLN A 17 -8.62 13.12 13.23
C GLN A 17 -8.54 11.60 13.09
N SER A 18 -9.67 10.92 12.91
CA SER A 18 -9.70 9.47 12.67
C SER A 18 -8.93 9.07 11.40
N GLN A 19 -9.09 9.84 10.32
CA GLN A 19 -8.34 9.62 9.07
C GLN A 19 -6.84 9.87 9.25
N LEU A 20 -6.44 10.90 10.01
CA LEU A 20 -5.02 11.17 10.30
C LEU A 20 -4.37 10.06 11.12
N THR A 21 -5.03 9.58 12.18
CA THR A 21 -4.53 8.47 13.02
C THR A 21 -4.41 7.18 12.21
N SER A 22 -5.45 6.83 11.43
CA SER A 22 -5.41 5.62 10.61
C SER A 22 -4.38 5.70 9.46
N ARG A 23 -4.04 6.89 8.99
CA ARG A 23 -2.97 7.11 7.99
C ARG A 23 -1.59 6.90 8.59
N GLN A 24 -1.35 7.31 9.84
CA GLN A 24 -0.08 7.10 10.53
C GLN A 24 0.29 5.61 10.69
N ALA A 25 -0.71 4.72 10.66
CA ALA A 25 -0.47 3.28 10.71
C ALA A 25 0.27 2.72 9.48
N ILE A 26 0.21 3.41 8.33
CA ILE A 26 0.85 3.03 7.06
C ILE A 26 2.10 3.89 6.87
N THR A 27 3.25 3.35 7.26
CA THR A 27 4.55 4.03 7.18
C THR A 27 5.39 3.53 6.01
N LYS A 28 6.36 4.35 5.59
CA LYS A 28 7.33 3.98 4.55
C LYS A 28 8.15 2.75 4.96
N GLU A 29 8.46 2.65 6.24
CA GLU A 29 9.22 1.57 6.86
C GLU A 29 8.45 0.26 6.78
N LYS A 30 7.16 0.24 7.09
CA LYS A 30 6.32 -0.96 6.96
C LYS A 30 6.17 -1.43 5.52
N LEU A 31 5.97 -0.49 4.59
CA LEU A 31 5.90 -0.80 3.15
C LEU A 31 7.22 -1.41 2.66
N ARG A 32 8.35 -0.80 3.00
CA ARG A 32 9.68 -1.33 2.70
C ARG A 32 9.92 -2.70 3.30
N GLN A 33 9.51 -2.91 4.56
CA GLN A 33 9.66 -4.20 5.23
C GLN A 33 8.88 -5.29 4.48
N LYS A 34 7.61 -5.05 4.12
CA LYS A 34 6.83 -6.02 3.34
C LYS A 34 7.46 -6.32 1.98
N LEU A 35 7.91 -5.29 1.26
CA LEU A 35 8.60 -5.46 -0.02
C LEU A 35 9.92 -6.24 0.14
N ALA A 36 10.71 -5.95 1.17
CA ALA A 36 11.96 -6.65 1.46
C ALA A 36 11.69 -8.11 1.84
N THR A 37 10.68 -8.38 2.70
CA THR A 37 10.27 -9.74 3.03
C THR A 37 9.78 -10.51 1.79
N ALA A 38 9.05 -9.86 0.89
CA ALA A 38 8.67 -10.48 -0.37
C ALA A 38 9.88 -10.81 -1.25
N ALA A 39 10.82 -9.86 -1.34
CA ALA A 39 11.97 -9.97 -2.22
C ALA A 39 13.00 -10.98 -1.71
N TYR A 40 13.34 -10.92 -0.42
CA TYR A 40 14.55 -11.52 0.13
C TYR A 40 14.28 -12.47 1.30
N GLY A 41 13.08 -12.46 1.89
CA GLY A 41 12.74 -13.29 3.04
C GLY A 41 12.71 -12.52 4.36
N GLU A 42 12.31 -13.21 5.43
CA GLU A 42 12.21 -12.61 6.76
C GLU A 42 13.60 -12.23 7.28
N GLY A 43 13.71 -11.07 7.94
CA GLY A 43 14.97 -10.58 8.50
C GLY A 43 15.94 -9.95 7.49
N VAL A 44 15.75 -10.13 6.18
CA VAL A 44 16.65 -9.59 5.13
C VAL A 44 16.11 -8.26 4.60
N LYS A 45 16.87 -7.17 4.78
CA LYS A 45 16.40 -5.82 4.47
C LYS A 45 16.71 -5.36 3.04
N GLN A 46 17.77 -5.90 2.45
CA GLN A 46 18.29 -5.51 1.15
C GLN A 46 19.09 -6.65 0.53
N LEU A 47 19.31 -6.59 -0.78
CA LEU A 47 19.99 -7.63 -1.55
C LEU A 47 21.41 -7.95 -1.02
N SER A 48 22.15 -6.95 -0.54
CA SER A 48 23.51 -7.16 -0.01
C SER A 48 23.54 -8.06 1.22
N ASP A 49 22.46 -8.05 2.01
CA ASP A 49 22.32 -8.80 3.26
C ASP A 49 21.99 -10.27 3.01
N LEU A 50 21.58 -10.60 1.78
CA LEU A 50 21.23 -11.96 1.36
C LEU A 50 22.47 -12.85 1.34
N ASN A 51 22.35 -14.02 1.93
CA ASN A 51 23.34 -15.10 1.91
C ASN A 51 22.62 -16.44 1.68
N ASP A 52 23.39 -17.52 1.46
CA ASP A 52 22.81 -18.82 1.11
C ASP A 52 21.91 -19.39 2.20
N ASP A 53 22.26 -19.15 3.47
CA ASP A 53 21.47 -19.59 4.61
C ASP A 53 20.15 -18.83 4.72
N THR A 54 20.12 -17.53 4.43
CA THR A 54 18.86 -16.76 4.40
C THR A 54 17.91 -17.18 3.29
N LEU A 55 18.43 -17.81 2.22
CA LEU A 55 17.61 -18.36 1.13
C LEU A 55 17.03 -19.74 1.47
N THR A 56 17.72 -20.50 2.32
CA THR A 56 17.51 -21.93 2.56
C THR A 56 17.21 -22.26 4.02
N ASP A 57 16.91 -21.23 4.82
CA ASP A 57 16.66 -21.34 6.26
C ASP A 57 17.79 -22.07 7.02
N GLY A 58 19.05 -21.75 6.68
CA GLY A 58 20.25 -22.31 7.32
C GLY A 58 20.66 -23.70 6.84
N THR A 59 20.15 -24.16 5.70
CA THR A 59 20.39 -25.52 5.19
C THR A 59 21.05 -25.55 3.82
N ALA A 60 21.83 -24.52 3.46
CA ALA A 60 22.38 -24.33 2.12
C ALA A 60 23.18 -25.53 1.63
N SER A 61 24.07 -26.08 2.47
CA SER A 61 24.93 -27.21 2.14
C SER A 61 24.20 -28.55 1.96
N ALA A 62 22.99 -28.67 2.52
CA ALA A 62 22.16 -29.89 2.43
C ALA A 62 21.00 -29.74 1.42
N THR A 63 20.80 -28.53 0.89
CA THR A 63 19.70 -28.23 -0.02
C THR A 63 20.18 -28.33 -1.44
N SER A 64 19.73 -29.39 -2.14
CA SER A 64 19.93 -29.48 -3.58
C SER A 64 19.05 -28.48 -4.30
N ARG A 65 19.51 -28.02 -5.46
CA ARG A 65 18.79 -27.06 -6.28
C ARG A 65 17.43 -27.59 -6.71
N ALA A 66 17.32 -28.87 -7.04
CA ALA A 66 16.04 -29.48 -7.39
C ALA A 66 15.06 -29.54 -6.20
N SER A 67 15.56 -29.79 -4.97
CA SER A 67 14.73 -29.80 -3.77
C SER A 67 14.23 -28.40 -3.39
N TYR A 68 15.04 -27.38 -3.61
CA TYR A 68 14.64 -25.98 -3.45
C TYR A 68 13.73 -25.54 -4.59
N CYS A 69 14.08 -25.92 -5.82
CA CYS A 69 13.48 -25.39 -7.02
C CYS A 69 12.16 -26.07 -7.43
N GLY A 70 12.00 -27.32 -7.02
CA GLY A 70 10.88 -28.19 -7.33
C GLY A 70 11.24 -29.26 -8.37
N GLN A 71 10.49 -30.36 -8.31
CA GLN A 71 10.60 -31.52 -9.20
C GLN A 71 9.20 -31.93 -9.70
N THR A 72 9.14 -32.72 -10.77
CA THR A 72 7.86 -33.16 -11.38
C THR A 72 7.04 -34.10 -10.50
N THR A 73 7.68 -34.66 -9.47
CA THR A 73 7.02 -35.33 -8.34
C THR A 73 7.10 -34.39 -7.14
N PRO A 74 6.27 -33.34 -7.10
CA PRO A 74 6.42 -32.26 -6.12
C PRO A 74 6.10 -32.75 -4.70
N THR A 75 6.99 -32.42 -3.77
CA THR A 75 6.74 -32.47 -2.33
C THR A 75 6.24 -31.10 -1.84
N GLU A 76 6.28 -30.82 -0.54
CA GLU A 76 5.89 -29.52 0.00
C GLU A 76 6.66 -28.36 -0.63
N THR A 77 5.98 -27.22 -0.78
CA THR A 77 6.50 -26.04 -1.48
C THR A 77 7.52 -25.31 -0.60
N LYS A 78 8.80 -25.29 -0.99
CA LYS A 78 9.89 -24.66 -0.21
C LYS A 78 10.20 -23.19 -0.55
N LYS A 79 9.57 -22.59 -1.56
CA LYS A 79 9.97 -21.25 -2.04
C LYS A 79 9.12 -20.11 -1.54
N THR A 80 9.79 -19.18 -0.88
CA THR A 80 9.14 -18.13 -0.11
C THR A 80 9.45 -16.71 -0.59
N THR A 81 10.39 -16.50 -1.53
CA THR A 81 10.91 -15.17 -1.91
C THR A 81 11.05 -14.96 -3.43
N ILE A 82 11.01 -13.70 -3.89
CA ILE A 82 11.26 -13.35 -5.30
C ILE A 82 12.70 -13.67 -5.71
N ALA A 83 13.67 -13.46 -4.82
CA ALA A 83 15.06 -13.85 -5.04
C ALA A 83 15.17 -15.37 -5.31
N GLY A 84 14.51 -16.21 -4.51
CA GLY A 84 14.47 -17.65 -4.75
C GLY A 84 13.83 -18.02 -6.10
N LEU A 85 12.81 -17.28 -6.55
CA LEU A 85 12.22 -17.44 -7.88
C LEU A 85 13.22 -17.09 -8.98
N LEU A 86 13.87 -15.93 -8.87
CA LEU A 86 14.89 -15.46 -9.83
C LEU A 86 16.04 -16.47 -9.94
N TYR A 87 16.55 -16.96 -8.81
CA TYR A 87 17.62 -17.95 -8.77
C TYR A 87 17.24 -19.20 -9.57
N CYS A 88 16.06 -19.75 -9.32
CA CYS A 88 15.65 -21.00 -9.96
C CYS A 88 15.33 -20.86 -11.45
N ILE A 89 14.90 -19.69 -11.90
CA ILE A 89 14.57 -19.43 -13.30
C ILE A 89 15.78 -18.96 -14.11
N CYS A 90 16.75 -18.29 -13.47
CA CYS A 90 17.80 -17.57 -14.17
C CYS A 90 19.24 -17.98 -13.84
N ALA A 91 19.52 -18.67 -12.73
CA ALA A 91 20.87 -19.18 -12.49
C ALA A 91 21.09 -20.48 -13.28
N GLY A 92 22.18 -20.63 -14.01
CA GLY A 92 22.52 -21.90 -14.67
C GLY A 92 23.43 -22.75 -13.78
N GLU A 93 23.37 -24.08 -13.89
CA GLU A 93 24.35 -24.96 -13.22
C GLU A 93 25.67 -25.04 -13.99
N SER A 94 26.79 -25.20 -13.27
CA SER A 94 28.16 -25.23 -13.84
C SER A 94 28.48 -26.44 -14.75
N GLY A 95 27.58 -27.43 -14.84
CA GLY A 95 27.74 -28.64 -15.63
C GLY A 95 27.64 -28.45 -17.15
N ASP A 96 27.13 -27.31 -17.61
CA ASP A 96 27.16 -26.93 -19.02
C ASP A 96 28.58 -26.46 -19.37
N SER A 97 29.44 -27.44 -19.70
CA SER A 97 30.90 -27.40 -19.99
C SER A 97 31.47 -26.26 -20.84
N THR A 98 30.65 -25.34 -21.34
CA THR A 98 31.06 -24.17 -22.10
C THR A 98 31.01 -22.86 -21.31
N GLY A 99 30.44 -22.83 -20.10
CA GLY A 99 30.27 -21.59 -19.34
C GLY A 99 29.44 -20.53 -20.08
N ASN A 100 28.70 -20.92 -21.13
CA ASN A 100 27.93 -20.01 -21.98
C ASN A 100 26.43 -20.06 -21.69
N PHE A 101 26.02 -20.82 -20.68
CA PHE A 101 24.62 -20.95 -20.36
C PHE A 101 24.09 -19.71 -19.63
N LYS A 102 23.36 -18.87 -20.40
CA LYS A 102 22.88 -17.54 -20.02
C LYS A 102 21.36 -17.44 -20.25
N PRO A 103 20.55 -18.01 -19.35
CA PRO A 103 19.14 -18.31 -19.61
C PRO A 103 18.20 -17.10 -19.61
N CYS A 104 18.55 -16.00 -18.94
CA CYS A 104 17.69 -14.83 -18.76
C CYS A 104 18.19 -13.56 -19.45
N THR A 105 19.52 -13.41 -19.66
CA THR A 105 20.09 -12.33 -20.47
C THR A 105 21.50 -12.69 -20.93
N ASN A 106 21.87 -12.24 -22.13
CA ASN A 106 23.21 -12.43 -22.70
C ASN A 106 24.32 -11.73 -21.90
N GLU A 107 23.95 -10.79 -21.03
CA GLU A 107 24.87 -10.10 -20.10
C GLU A 107 25.21 -10.94 -18.87
N GLN A 108 24.53 -12.07 -18.64
CA GLN A 108 24.89 -12.99 -17.55
C GLN A 108 26.31 -13.49 -17.74
N SER A 109 27.03 -13.60 -16.62
CA SER A 109 28.21 -14.47 -16.56
C SER A 109 27.80 -15.91 -16.81
N GLY A 110 28.77 -16.74 -17.20
CA GLY A 110 28.55 -18.17 -17.31
C GLY A 110 27.97 -18.80 -16.05
N ALA A 111 27.18 -19.87 -16.26
CA ALA A 111 26.62 -20.70 -15.23
C ALA A 111 27.69 -21.23 -14.26
N LYS A 112 27.51 -20.99 -12.95
CA LYS A 112 28.45 -21.39 -11.90
C LYS A 112 27.79 -22.13 -10.74
N SER A 113 26.46 -22.14 -10.66
CA SER A 113 25.74 -22.70 -9.52
C SER A 113 26.00 -24.19 -9.36
N ALA A 114 26.23 -24.63 -8.12
CA ALA A 114 26.23 -26.05 -7.78
C ALA A 114 24.80 -26.63 -7.81
N LYS A 115 24.69 -27.89 -8.25
CA LYS A 115 23.42 -28.61 -8.32
C LYS A 115 23.02 -29.23 -6.98
N GLU A 116 23.99 -29.80 -6.28
CA GLU A 116 23.75 -30.63 -5.08
C GLU A 116 23.75 -29.84 -3.78
N ALA A 117 24.27 -28.61 -3.79
CA ALA A 117 24.27 -27.69 -2.65
C ALA A 117 24.02 -26.25 -3.13
N MET A 118 23.40 -25.43 -2.29
CA MET A 118 23.07 -24.02 -2.59
C MET A 118 24.10 -23.04 -1.98
N THR A 119 25.38 -23.40 -1.95
CA THR A 119 26.47 -22.62 -1.29
C THR A 119 27.03 -21.46 -2.11
N ASP A 120 26.44 -21.16 -3.26
CA ASP A 120 26.80 -20.00 -4.11
C ASP A 120 25.55 -19.24 -4.62
N ALA A 121 24.37 -19.61 -4.13
CA ALA A 121 23.10 -19.13 -4.64
C ALA A 121 22.93 -17.61 -4.44
N ALA A 122 23.41 -17.08 -3.32
CA ALA A 122 23.41 -15.66 -3.00
C ALA A 122 24.36 -14.87 -3.90
N THR A 123 25.54 -15.42 -4.21
CA THR A 123 26.49 -14.81 -5.14
C THR A 123 25.89 -14.72 -6.53
N ASP A 124 25.32 -15.83 -7.03
CA ASP A 124 24.63 -15.86 -8.31
C ASP A 124 23.47 -14.87 -8.34
N LEU A 125 22.67 -14.82 -7.28
CA LEU A 125 21.55 -13.88 -7.19
C LEU A 125 21.99 -12.41 -7.23
N LYS A 126 23.06 -12.06 -6.53
CA LYS A 126 23.61 -10.69 -6.55
C LYS A 126 24.10 -10.32 -7.94
N ALA A 127 24.79 -11.24 -8.61
CA ALA A 127 25.23 -11.05 -9.99
C ALA A 127 24.04 -10.88 -10.94
N LEU A 128 23.03 -11.75 -10.85
CA LEU A 128 21.79 -11.67 -11.64
C LEU A 128 21.03 -10.37 -11.42
N ALA A 129 20.84 -10.00 -10.16
CA ALA A 129 20.12 -8.79 -9.77
C ALA A 129 20.80 -7.52 -10.30
N GLY A 130 22.14 -7.51 -10.37
CA GLY A 130 22.92 -6.41 -10.93
C GLY A 130 22.75 -6.18 -12.43
N LEU A 131 22.17 -7.14 -13.16
CA LEU A 131 21.91 -7.03 -14.61
C LEU A 131 20.57 -6.36 -14.91
N PHE A 132 19.69 -6.23 -13.91
CA PHE A 132 18.43 -5.52 -14.11
C PHE A 132 18.66 -4.02 -13.93
N PRO A 133 18.08 -3.17 -14.80
CA PRO A 133 18.23 -1.73 -14.68
C PRO A 133 17.72 -1.26 -13.32
N ALA A 134 18.43 -0.29 -12.74
CA ALA A 134 17.97 0.35 -11.51
C ALA A 134 16.58 0.96 -11.73
N ALA A 135 15.69 0.75 -10.76
CA ALA A 135 14.38 1.39 -10.78
C ALA A 135 14.55 2.93 -10.83
N PRO A 136 13.66 3.66 -11.52
CA PRO A 136 13.67 5.12 -11.50
C PRO A 136 13.64 5.63 -10.05
N THR A 137 14.59 6.48 -9.69
CA THR A 137 14.80 6.91 -8.30
C THR A 137 13.77 7.93 -7.80
N ALA A 138 12.94 8.48 -8.69
CA ALA A 138 12.06 9.61 -8.42
C ALA A 138 10.56 9.25 -8.32
N GLU A 139 10.16 8.02 -8.66
CA GLU A 139 8.73 7.70 -8.78
C GLU A 139 8.15 7.09 -7.50
N LEU A 140 6.99 7.61 -7.09
CA LEU A 140 6.20 7.03 -6.01
C LEU A 140 5.66 5.68 -6.47
N VAL A 141 6.00 4.60 -5.74
CA VAL A 141 5.43 3.28 -5.99
C VAL A 141 3.91 3.34 -5.83
N ASN A 142 3.19 3.12 -6.92
CA ASN A 142 1.75 2.98 -6.99
C ASN A 142 1.36 1.49 -6.84
N PRO A 143 0.15 1.16 -6.34
CA PRO A 143 -0.35 -0.21 -6.37
C PRO A 143 -0.16 -0.95 -7.70
N ASN A 144 -0.29 -0.25 -8.83
CA ASN A 144 -0.13 -0.84 -10.16
C ASN A 144 1.30 -1.26 -10.49
N ASP A 145 2.30 -0.64 -9.89
CA ASP A 145 3.72 -0.99 -10.08
C ASP A 145 4.06 -2.33 -9.42
N ILE A 146 3.18 -2.79 -8.52
CA ILE A 146 3.26 -4.10 -7.87
C ILE A 146 2.32 -5.11 -8.56
N LEU A 147 1.05 -4.74 -8.74
CA LEU A 147 0.02 -5.67 -9.19
C LEU A 147 0.16 -6.06 -10.67
N LYS A 148 0.59 -5.14 -11.55
CA LYS A 148 0.74 -5.47 -12.98
C LYS A 148 1.88 -6.46 -13.22
N PRO A 149 3.11 -6.26 -12.71
CA PRO A 149 4.17 -7.25 -12.87
C PRO A 149 3.82 -8.58 -12.19
N LEU A 150 3.18 -8.55 -11.02
CA LEU A 150 2.71 -9.76 -10.34
C LEU A 150 1.72 -10.54 -11.21
N ALA A 151 0.69 -9.88 -11.75
CA ALA A 151 -0.29 -10.52 -12.62
C ALA A 151 0.35 -11.07 -13.90
N ALA A 152 1.28 -10.31 -14.50
CA ALA A 152 2.03 -10.75 -15.68
C ALA A 152 2.85 -12.01 -15.37
N PHE A 153 3.57 -12.03 -14.24
CA PHE A 153 4.33 -13.20 -13.79
C PHE A 153 3.42 -14.40 -13.54
N MET A 154 2.33 -14.22 -12.80
CA MET A 154 1.33 -15.26 -12.53
C MET A 154 0.71 -15.80 -13.83
N GLY A 155 0.52 -14.95 -14.84
CA GLY A 155 0.02 -15.34 -16.16
C GLY A 155 1.01 -16.16 -17.00
N LYS A 156 2.29 -16.24 -16.62
CA LYS A 156 3.29 -17.10 -17.28
C LYS A 156 3.31 -18.53 -16.74
N ALA A 157 2.50 -18.82 -15.72
CA ALA A 157 2.42 -20.15 -15.14
C ALA A 157 1.87 -21.15 -16.16
N LYS A 158 2.51 -22.32 -16.27
CA LYS A 158 2.04 -23.43 -17.10
C LYS A 158 1.48 -24.51 -16.17
N ALA A 159 0.17 -24.75 -16.28
CA ALA A 159 -0.48 -25.81 -15.51
C ALA A 159 -0.14 -27.20 -16.07
N LYS A 160 0.06 -28.15 -15.16
CA LYS A 160 0.17 -29.59 -15.39
C LYS A 160 -0.75 -30.30 -14.40
N ASP A 161 -0.92 -31.61 -14.56
CA ASP A 161 -1.86 -32.42 -13.77
C ASP A 161 -1.72 -32.22 -12.25
N LYS A 162 -0.48 -32.27 -11.73
CA LYS A 162 -0.20 -32.22 -10.27
C LYS A 162 0.55 -30.98 -9.81
N TYR A 163 0.90 -30.09 -10.74
CA TYR A 163 1.73 -28.94 -10.44
C TYR A 163 1.59 -27.83 -11.45
N VAL A 164 2.03 -26.64 -11.04
CA VAL A 164 2.22 -25.48 -11.90
C VAL A 164 3.71 -25.18 -12.00
N VAL A 165 4.17 -24.88 -13.21
CA VAL A 165 5.57 -24.52 -13.46
C VAL A 165 5.70 -23.10 -13.98
N PHE A 166 6.66 -22.34 -13.46
CA PHE A 166 7.13 -21.10 -14.06
C PHE A 166 8.54 -21.31 -14.61
N GLY A 167 8.83 -20.77 -15.79
CA GLY A 167 10.10 -20.99 -16.49
C GLY A 167 10.06 -22.16 -17.48
N THR A 168 11.22 -22.78 -17.67
CA THR A 168 11.45 -23.85 -18.65
C THR A 168 11.76 -25.15 -17.93
N LEU A 169 10.96 -26.18 -18.19
CA LEU A 169 11.13 -27.54 -17.69
C LEU A 169 11.26 -28.46 -18.90
N THR A 170 12.36 -29.20 -18.99
CA THR A 170 12.65 -30.13 -20.10
C THR A 170 12.64 -31.59 -19.66
N ALA A 171 12.94 -31.87 -18.39
CA ALA A 171 12.92 -33.23 -17.83
C ALA A 171 12.22 -33.28 -16.45
N THR A 172 12.90 -33.82 -15.43
CA THR A 172 12.30 -34.27 -14.17
C THR A 172 12.35 -33.22 -13.04
N GLY A 173 13.08 -32.12 -13.22
CA GLY A 173 13.10 -31.09 -12.20
C GLY A 173 13.83 -29.81 -12.58
N CYS A 174 13.74 -28.84 -11.67
CA CYS A 174 14.35 -27.53 -11.85
C CYS A 174 15.76 -27.50 -11.27
N SER A 175 16.68 -28.27 -11.85
CA SER A 175 18.05 -28.38 -11.32
C SER A 175 18.97 -27.23 -11.74
N GLY A 176 18.56 -26.41 -12.71
CA GLY A 176 19.43 -25.41 -13.33
C GLY A 176 20.17 -25.88 -14.58
N SER A 177 20.06 -27.17 -14.92
CA SER A 177 20.63 -27.75 -16.12
C SER A 177 19.82 -27.37 -17.35
N ALA A 178 20.48 -27.05 -18.47
CA ALA A 178 19.81 -26.92 -19.77
C ALA A 178 19.03 -28.17 -20.17
N THR A 179 19.48 -29.35 -19.70
CA THR A 179 18.85 -30.64 -20.00
C THR A 179 17.70 -31.00 -19.06
N SER A 180 17.59 -30.32 -17.90
CA SER A 180 16.54 -30.61 -16.90
C SER A 180 15.51 -29.49 -16.76
N GLY A 181 15.95 -28.26 -16.47
CA GLY A 181 15.04 -27.14 -16.34
C GLY A 181 15.56 -26.00 -15.47
N LEU A 182 15.20 -24.79 -15.88
CA LEU A 182 15.30 -23.56 -15.11
C LEU A 182 13.89 -23.08 -14.85
N CYS A 183 13.40 -23.46 -13.68
CA CYS A 183 12.01 -23.31 -13.36
C CYS A 183 11.76 -23.27 -11.86
N VAL A 184 10.52 -22.93 -11.51
CA VAL A 184 9.96 -23.28 -10.22
C VAL A 184 8.75 -24.17 -10.44
N ILE A 185 8.64 -25.22 -9.65
CA ILE A 185 7.46 -26.07 -9.61
C ILE A 185 6.73 -25.86 -8.28
N TYR A 186 5.44 -25.56 -8.37
CA TYR A 186 4.51 -25.51 -7.24
C TYR A 186 3.57 -26.70 -7.31
N LYS A 187 3.46 -27.45 -6.21
CA LYS A 187 2.46 -28.51 -6.09
C LYS A 187 1.06 -27.91 -6.19
N THR A 188 0.19 -28.51 -6.98
CA THR A 188 -1.22 -28.09 -7.13
C THR A 188 -2.16 -29.30 -7.28
N GLN A 189 -1.79 -30.44 -6.67
CA GLN A 189 -2.54 -31.69 -6.80
C GLN A 189 -3.89 -31.63 -6.09
N THR A 190 -3.96 -30.92 -4.96
CA THR A 190 -5.21 -30.62 -4.26
C THR A 190 -5.55 -29.13 -4.32
N LYS A 191 -6.76 -28.78 -3.87
CA LYS A 191 -7.19 -27.38 -3.72
C LYS A 191 -6.33 -26.65 -2.70
N GLU A 192 -5.95 -27.32 -1.62
CA GLU A 192 -5.09 -26.82 -0.55
C GLU A 192 -3.67 -26.59 -1.08
N ASP A 193 -3.14 -27.51 -1.89
CA ASP A 193 -1.86 -27.32 -2.58
C ASP A 193 -1.91 -26.07 -3.47
N ALA A 194 -2.96 -25.92 -4.28
CA ALA A 194 -3.14 -24.76 -5.14
C ALA A 194 -3.28 -23.44 -4.35
N GLN A 195 -3.91 -23.47 -3.17
CA GLN A 195 -3.99 -22.33 -2.26
C GLN A 195 -2.62 -21.93 -1.72
N THR A 196 -1.69 -22.87 -1.57
CA THR A 196 -0.34 -22.59 -1.06
C THR A 196 0.43 -21.64 -1.98
N LEU A 197 0.29 -21.78 -3.31
CA LEU A 197 0.83 -20.81 -4.28
C LEU A 197 0.15 -19.43 -4.15
N GLN A 198 -1.17 -19.40 -3.87
CA GLN A 198 -1.88 -18.14 -3.68
C GLN A 198 -1.46 -17.42 -2.39
N GLN A 199 -1.09 -18.20 -1.37
CA GLN A 199 -0.72 -17.73 -0.03
C GLN A 199 0.79 -17.63 0.19
N ALA A 200 1.60 -17.91 -0.83
CA ALA A 200 3.05 -17.83 -0.73
C ALA A 200 3.48 -16.45 -0.21
N LYS A 201 4.40 -16.43 0.77
CA LYS A 201 4.80 -15.22 1.51
C LYS A 201 5.23 -14.07 0.59
N TRP A 202 5.96 -14.36 -0.49
CA TRP A 202 6.33 -13.34 -1.47
C TRP A 202 5.12 -12.67 -2.11
N ARG A 203 4.09 -13.44 -2.45
CA ARG A 203 2.90 -12.94 -3.11
C ARG A 203 2.01 -12.17 -2.16
N THR A 204 1.73 -12.71 -0.98
CA THR A 204 0.86 -12.06 0.00
C THR A 204 1.43 -10.72 0.45
N ASN A 205 2.75 -10.63 0.67
CA ASN A 205 3.38 -9.35 0.99
C ASN A 205 3.30 -8.32 -0.15
N LEU A 206 3.39 -8.73 -1.42
CA LEU A 206 3.18 -7.81 -2.57
C LEU A 206 1.73 -7.30 -2.62
N VAL A 207 0.75 -8.21 -2.51
CA VAL A 207 -0.68 -7.87 -2.53
C VAL A 207 -1.05 -6.96 -1.36
N ASP A 208 -0.58 -7.27 -0.15
CA ASP A 208 -0.77 -6.45 1.04
C ASP A 208 -0.18 -5.06 0.87
N THR A 209 1.03 -4.96 0.29
CA THR A 209 1.69 -3.67 0.05
C THR A 209 0.86 -2.83 -0.92
N ALA A 210 0.36 -3.42 -2.00
CA ALA A 210 -0.53 -2.74 -2.94
C ALA A 210 -1.85 -2.28 -2.29
N ALA A 211 -2.42 -3.11 -1.41
CA ALA A 211 -3.62 -2.75 -0.64
C ALA A 211 -3.35 -1.59 0.34
N MET A 212 -2.20 -1.60 1.01
CA MET A 212 -1.76 -0.50 1.90
C MET A 212 -1.58 0.81 1.12
N LEU A 213 -0.93 0.76 -0.04
CA LEU A 213 -0.77 1.95 -0.90
C LEU A 213 -2.12 2.48 -1.40
N THR A 214 -3.05 1.58 -1.79
CA THR A 214 -4.41 1.96 -2.20
C THR A 214 -5.16 2.65 -1.06
N LYS A 215 -5.09 2.07 0.14
CA LYS A 215 -5.68 2.65 1.36
C LYS A 215 -5.08 4.02 1.68
N GLN A 216 -3.77 4.18 1.57
CA GLN A 216 -3.09 5.45 1.79
C GLN A 216 -3.55 6.54 0.80
N ALA A 217 -3.70 6.18 -0.48
CA ALA A 217 -4.19 7.10 -1.50
C ALA A 217 -5.66 7.53 -1.23
N ALA A 218 -6.52 6.59 -0.84
CA ALA A 218 -7.90 6.88 -0.45
C ALA A 218 -7.97 7.80 0.78
N GLN A 219 -7.19 7.52 1.82
CA GLN A 219 -7.09 8.36 3.01
C GLN A 219 -6.60 9.77 2.68
N ALA A 220 -5.62 9.92 1.79
CA ALA A 220 -5.13 11.23 1.37
C ALA A 220 -6.20 12.07 0.66
N ARG A 221 -7.02 11.43 -0.20
CA ARG A 221 -8.17 12.08 -0.85
C ARG A 221 -9.22 12.51 0.17
N GLU A 222 -9.52 11.63 1.13
CA GLU A 222 -10.52 11.89 2.15
C GLU A 222 -10.11 13.01 3.11
N ILE A 223 -8.85 13.01 3.57
CA ILE A 223 -8.26 14.12 4.35
C ILE A 223 -8.42 15.43 3.58
N LYS A 224 -8.07 15.46 2.28
CA LYS A 224 -8.23 16.66 1.45
C LYS A 224 -9.68 17.14 1.40
N ARG A 225 -10.63 16.22 1.21
CA ARG A 225 -12.08 16.52 1.19
C ARG A 225 -12.56 17.11 2.52
N LEU A 226 -12.16 16.51 3.64
CA LEU A 226 -12.53 16.96 4.99
C LEU A 226 -11.92 18.32 5.32
N THR A 227 -10.66 18.56 4.94
CA THR A 227 -10.01 19.87 5.07
C THR A 227 -10.77 20.94 4.28
N GLN A 228 -11.11 20.68 3.03
CA GLN A 228 -11.91 21.60 2.21
C GLN A 228 -13.30 21.87 2.80
N LYS A 229 -13.94 20.84 3.39
CA LYS A 229 -15.23 20.99 4.08
C LYS A 229 -15.10 21.90 5.31
N LEU A 230 -14.04 21.73 6.12
CA LEU A 230 -13.76 22.62 7.25
C LEU A 230 -13.51 24.07 6.81
N GLU A 231 -12.74 24.27 5.73
CA GLU A 231 -12.53 25.61 5.16
C GLU A 231 -13.83 26.26 4.70
N ASN A 232 -14.72 25.50 4.08
CA ASN A 232 -16.03 26.00 3.64
C ASN A 232 -16.94 26.33 4.83
N LEU A 233 -16.99 25.48 5.86
CA LEU A 233 -17.73 25.75 7.10
C LEU A 233 -17.21 27.01 7.80
N LYS A 234 -15.88 27.19 7.83
CA LYS A 234 -15.23 28.41 8.33
C LYS A 234 -15.72 29.64 7.55
N LYS A 235 -15.70 29.61 6.21
CA LYS A 235 -16.20 30.71 5.36
C LYS A 235 -17.68 31.03 5.63
N GLN A 236 -18.53 30.02 5.75
CA GLN A 236 -19.96 30.21 6.07
C GLN A 236 -20.17 30.88 7.42
N ALA A 237 -19.41 30.45 8.45
CA ALA A 237 -19.45 31.07 9.77
C ALA A 237 -19.01 32.54 9.74
N PHE A 238 -17.96 32.89 9.00
CA PHE A 238 -17.52 34.28 8.83
C PHE A 238 -18.55 35.14 8.08
N ASN A 239 -19.20 34.59 7.05
CA ASN A 239 -20.21 35.29 6.26
C ASN A 239 -21.54 35.52 7.01
N LEU A 240 -21.77 34.84 8.14
CA LEU A 240 -22.91 35.09 9.02
C LEU A 240 -22.72 36.33 9.92
N LYS A 241 -21.48 36.77 10.16
CA LYS A 241 -21.20 37.93 11.01
C LYS A 241 -21.82 39.22 10.49
N PRO A 242 -21.71 39.59 9.18
CA PRO A 242 -22.41 40.74 8.63
C PRO A 242 -23.94 40.61 8.68
N GLN A 243 -24.48 39.39 8.49
CA GLN A 243 -25.92 39.15 8.51
C GLN A 243 -26.51 39.31 9.91
N LEU A 244 -25.78 38.86 10.95
CA LEU A 244 -26.17 39.06 12.35
C LEU A 244 -26.11 40.53 12.77
N GLU A 245 -25.12 41.29 12.28
CA GLU A 245 -25.05 42.74 12.52
C GLU A 245 -26.16 43.49 11.79
N LEU A 246 -26.50 43.08 10.55
CA LEU A 246 -27.66 43.60 9.85
C LEU A 246 -28.95 43.27 10.59
N TRP A 247 -29.12 42.02 11.05
CA TRP A 247 -30.26 41.61 11.86
C TRP A 247 -30.34 42.40 13.15
N LYS A 248 -29.24 42.57 13.91
CA LYS A 248 -29.21 43.41 15.11
C LYS A 248 -29.64 44.84 14.81
N LYS A 249 -29.15 45.44 13.72
CA LYS A 249 -29.56 46.79 13.29
C LYS A 249 -31.05 46.82 12.95
N LEU A 250 -31.54 45.81 12.23
CA LEU A 250 -32.96 45.69 11.87
C LEU A 250 -33.84 45.54 13.11
N THR A 251 -33.45 44.68 14.06
CA THR A 251 -34.14 44.47 15.33
C THR A 251 -34.08 45.72 16.20
N ALA A 252 -32.95 46.43 16.24
CA ALA A 252 -32.83 47.70 16.98
C ALA A 252 -33.71 48.80 16.38
N VAL A 253 -33.79 48.89 15.05
CA VAL A 253 -34.69 49.82 14.35
C VAL A 253 -36.16 49.45 14.62
N LEU A 254 -36.51 48.17 14.54
CA LEU A 254 -37.87 47.69 14.84
C LEU A 254 -38.27 47.92 16.31
N MET A 255 -37.35 47.74 17.25
CA MET A 255 -37.60 48.03 18.67
C MET A 255 -37.68 49.53 18.97
N ALA A 256 -36.92 50.37 18.26
CA ALA A 256 -37.01 51.82 18.39
C ALA A 256 -38.27 52.41 17.74
N ALA A 257 -38.84 51.71 16.75
CA ALA A 257 -40.08 52.08 16.06
C ALA A 257 -41.35 51.52 16.74
N ALA A 258 -41.22 50.75 17.82
CA ALA A 258 -42.36 50.27 18.58
C ALA A 258 -43.13 51.45 19.22
N PRO A 259 -44.46 51.55 19.06
CA PRO A 259 -45.22 52.67 19.60
C PRO A 259 -45.10 52.73 21.13
N LYS A 260 -44.81 53.91 21.68
CA LYS A 260 -45.07 54.19 23.10
C LYS A 260 -46.56 54.45 23.24
N ASP A 261 -47.28 53.53 23.87
CA ASP A 261 -48.68 53.79 24.21
C ASP A 261 -48.79 55.02 25.13
N PRO A 262 -49.72 55.95 24.86
CA PRO A 262 -49.91 57.13 25.68
C PRO A 262 -50.94 56.84 26.78
N THR A 263 -50.51 56.62 28.02
CA THR A 263 -51.34 57.02 29.18
C THR A 263 -50.53 57.15 30.46
N GLN A 264 -50.21 58.38 30.83
CA GLN A 264 -50.43 58.88 32.19
C GLN A 264 -50.43 60.40 32.15
N SER A 265 -51.63 60.95 32.29
CA SER A 265 -51.96 62.37 32.37
C SER A 265 -51.23 63.04 33.54
N THR A 266 -50.36 64.00 33.21
CA THR A 266 -49.78 64.97 34.15
C THR A 266 -50.81 66.02 34.59
N PRO A 267 -50.74 66.50 35.84
CA PRO A 267 -51.68 67.47 36.42
C PRO A 267 -51.45 68.88 35.86
N LYS A 268 -52.53 69.58 35.53
CA LYS A 268 -52.49 70.95 34.98
C LYS A 268 -52.55 71.98 36.13
N PRO A 269 -51.70 73.02 36.14
CA PRO A 269 -51.74 74.06 37.15
C PRO A 269 -52.84 75.10 36.86
N SER A 270 -53.42 75.57 37.96
CA SER A 270 -54.42 76.65 38.08
C SER A 270 -53.99 77.96 37.40
N LYS A 271 -54.94 78.62 36.71
CA LYS A 271 -54.92 80.06 36.43
C LYS A 271 -56.24 80.68 36.85
N GLN A 272 -56.17 81.54 37.87
CA GLN A 272 -57.19 82.54 38.22
C GLN A 272 -57.17 83.73 37.24
N ARG A 273 -58.36 84.31 37.02
CA ARG A 273 -58.72 85.74 36.85
C ARG A 273 -60.17 85.73 36.30
N GLY A 274 -61.21 86.36 36.82
CA GLY A 274 -61.41 87.37 37.84
C GLY A 274 -62.64 88.22 37.43
N ASN A 275 -63.58 88.43 38.36
CA ASN A 275 -64.62 89.48 38.42
C ASN A 275 -65.97 89.40 37.67
N ALA A 276 -67.03 89.43 38.50
CA ALA A 276 -68.06 90.49 38.62
C ALA A 276 -69.55 90.15 38.30
N LYS A 277 -70.39 90.36 39.33
CA LYS A 277 -71.79 90.83 39.38
C LYS A 277 -72.87 90.13 38.53
N ARG A 278 -73.85 89.51 39.20
CA ARG A 278 -75.13 90.13 39.59
C ARG A 278 -75.80 89.29 40.67
#